data_AF-A0A9X1MW45-F1
#
_entry.id   AF-A0A9X1MW45-F1
#
_cell.length_a   1.000
_cell.length_b   1.000
_cell.length_c   1.000
_cell.angle_alpha   90.00
_cell.angle_beta   90.00
_cell.angle_gamma   90.00
#
_symmetry.space_group_name_H-M   'P 1'
#
loop_
_entity.id
_entity.type
_entity.pdbx_description
1 polymer ?
#
loop_
_entity_poly.entity_id
_entity_poly.type
_entity_poly.pdbx_seq_one_letter_code
_entity_poly.pdbx_strand_id
1 'polypeptide(L)'
;MRPTVAEKKPGWAAISRQVAKNVVNGAQTATQMMDLLGMKVSGDIAKTITQLTSPPLKPATIRNRLRKRANQHTVGSLDKPLVDSGIMLGTLSHDVEDI
;
A
#
# COMPACT_ATOMS: atom_id res chain seq x y z
N MET A 1 -8.10 -5.08 0.96
CA MET A 1 -7.57 -4.42 -0.26
C MET A 1 -8.61 -4.17 -1.34
N ARG A 2 -9.44 -5.15 -1.71
CA ARG A 2 -10.57 -4.92 -2.65
C ARG A 2 -11.49 -3.72 -2.26
N PRO A 3 -11.77 -3.47 -0.97
CA PRO A 3 -12.51 -2.27 -0.56
C PRO A 3 -11.78 -0.96 -0.86
N THR A 4 -10.46 -0.89 -0.60
CA THR A 4 -9.62 0.27 -0.91
C THR A 4 -9.64 0.60 -2.39
N VAL A 5 -9.54 -0.42 -3.24
CA VAL A 5 -9.63 -0.26 -4.70
C VAL A 5 -10.99 0.33 -5.08
N ALA A 6 -12.08 -0.21 -4.55
CA ALA A 6 -13.42 0.31 -4.84
C ALA A 6 -13.58 1.77 -4.39
N GLU A 7 -13.08 2.12 -3.21
CA GLU A 7 -13.15 3.47 -2.64
C GLU A 7 -12.31 4.49 -3.43
N LYS A 8 -11.08 4.12 -3.83
CA LYS A 8 -10.12 5.05 -4.44
C LYS A 8 -10.20 5.11 -5.96
N LYS A 9 -10.80 4.10 -6.62
CA LYS A 9 -10.95 4.02 -8.08
C LYS A 9 -11.50 5.30 -8.73
N PRO A 10 -12.53 6.00 -8.18
CA PRO A 10 -13.00 7.25 -8.76
C PRO A 10 -11.94 8.36 -8.77
N GLY A 11 -11.15 8.45 -7.68
CA GLY A 11 -10.04 9.41 -7.57
C GLY A 11 -8.89 9.09 -8.53
N TRP A 12 -8.55 7.81 -8.68
CA TRP A 12 -7.56 7.36 -9.66
C TRP A 12 -7.99 7.71 -11.08
N ALA A 13 -9.26 7.45 -11.44
CA ALA A 13 -9.80 7.81 -12.76
C ALA A 13 -9.81 9.32 -13.02
N ALA A 14 -10.01 10.15 -11.98
CA ALA A 14 -9.90 11.60 -12.12
C ALA A 14 -8.46 12.04 -12.42
N ILE A 15 -7.48 11.48 -11.71
CA ILE A 15 -6.04 11.74 -11.94
C ILE A 15 -5.64 11.27 -13.34
N SER A 16 -6.03 10.07 -13.75
CA SER A 16 -5.74 9.55 -15.10
C SER A 16 -6.27 10.48 -16.19
N ARG A 17 -7.50 11.01 -16.06
CA ARG A 17 -8.05 11.97 -17.02
C ARG A 17 -7.28 13.28 -17.08
N GLN A 18 -6.80 13.76 -15.94
CA GLN A 18 -6.02 15.00 -15.89
C GLN A 18 -4.65 14.81 -16.56
N VAL A 19 -3.97 13.70 -16.29
CA VAL A 19 -2.64 13.42 -16.83
C VAL A 19 -2.71 13.02 -18.31
N ALA A 20 -3.78 12.35 -18.76
CA ALA A 20 -3.97 11.99 -20.17
C ALA A 20 -3.96 13.21 -21.10
N LYS A 21 -4.45 14.37 -20.65
CA LYS A 21 -4.37 15.62 -21.42
C LYS A 21 -2.93 16.03 -21.70
N ASN A 22 -2.02 15.82 -20.76
CA ASN A 22 -0.60 16.14 -20.93
C ASN A 22 0.06 15.20 -21.95
N VAL A 23 -0.39 13.94 -22.01
CA VAL A 23 0.09 12.97 -23.01
C VAL A 23 -0.37 13.36 -24.41
N VAL A 24 -1.66 13.72 -24.56
CA VAL A 24 -2.21 14.17 -25.85
C VAL A 24 -1.51 15.45 -26.34
N ASN A 25 -1.16 16.35 -25.42
CA ASN A 25 -0.44 17.58 -25.74
C ASN A 25 1.07 17.38 -25.95
N GLY A 26 1.58 16.14 -25.87
CA GLY A 26 2.99 15.82 -26.04
C GLY A 26 3.91 16.27 -24.90
N ALA A 27 3.35 16.75 -23.77
CA ALA A 27 4.12 17.23 -22.62
C ALA A 27 4.64 16.08 -21.73
N GLN A 28 4.01 14.90 -21.81
CA GLN A 28 4.41 13.69 -21.08
C GLN A 28 4.21 12.44 -21.95
N THR A 29 4.94 11.36 -21.66
CA THR A 29 4.72 10.07 -22.32
C THR A 29 3.62 9.27 -21.61
N ALA A 30 3.04 8.29 -22.31
CA ALA A 30 2.09 7.36 -21.70
C ALA A 30 2.72 6.56 -20.54
N THR A 31 4.01 6.22 -20.64
CA THR A 31 4.75 5.55 -19.55
C THR A 31 4.83 6.43 -18.31
N GLN A 32 5.23 7.69 -18.44
CA GLN A 32 5.29 8.63 -17.32
C GLN A 32 3.92 8.83 -16.65
N MET A 33 2.85 8.79 -17.44
CA MET A 33 1.48 8.82 -16.91
C MET A 33 1.16 7.57 -16.07
N MET A 34 1.52 6.39 -16.58
CA MET A 34 1.28 5.11 -15.90
C MET A 34 2.12 4.98 -14.63
N ASP A 35 3.37 5.44 -14.64
CA ASP A 35 4.24 5.48 -13.46
C ASP A 35 3.60 6.34 -12.37
N LEU A 36 3.20 7.58 -12.70
CA LEU A 36 2.55 8.48 -11.76
C LEU A 36 1.25 7.88 -11.18
N LEU A 37 0.44 7.25 -12.03
CA LEU A 37 -0.77 6.58 -11.59
C LEU A 37 -0.46 5.40 -10.67
N GLY A 38 0.51 4.56 -11.03
CA GLY A 38 0.93 3.41 -10.24
C GLY A 38 1.49 3.81 -8.88
N MET A 39 2.34 4.84 -8.82
CA MET A 39 2.84 5.44 -7.58
C MET A 39 1.69 5.93 -6.68
N LYS A 40 0.66 6.55 -7.27
CA LYS A 40 -0.51 7.01 -6.51
C LYS A 40 -1.30 5.83 -5.94
N VAL A 41 -1.55 4.82 -6.76
CA VAL A 41 -2.28 3.61 -6.37
C VAL A 41 -1.54 2.87 -5.25
N SER A 42 -0.24 2.62 -5.41
CA SER A 42 0.58 1.94 -4.40
C SER A 42 0.62 2.73 -3.10
N GLY A 43 0.77 4.05 -3.16
CA GLY A 43 0.73 4.93 -1.98
C GLY A 43 -0.60 4.89 -1.23
N ASP A 44 -1.74 4.90 -1.93
CA ASP A 44 -3.07 4.81 -1.31
C ASP A 44 -3.31 3.43 -0.65
N ILE A 45 -2.79 2.36 -1.26
CA ILE A 45 -2.84 1.01 -0.68
C ILE A 45 -1.93 0.93 0.55
N ALA A 46 -0.69 1.44 0.47
CA ALA A 46 0.24 1.51 1.60
C ALA A 46 -0.38 2.26 2.79
N LYS A 47 -0.99 3.42 2.52
CA LYS A 47 -1.71 4.21 3.53
C LYS A 47 -2.85 3.41 4.17
N THR A 48 -3.57 2.63 3.39
CA THR A 48 -4.65 1.79 3.94
C THR A 48 -4.08 0.68 4.83
N ILE A 49 -2.96 0.06 4.45
CA ILE A 49 -2.28 -0.96 5.29
C ILE A 49 -1.89 -0.35 6.64
N THR A 50 -1.30 0.85 6.65
CA THR A 50 -0.81 1.47 7.90
C THR A 50 -1.94 1.93 8.83
N GLN A 51 -3.11 2.23 8.27
CA GLN A 51 -4.29 2.69 9.01
C GLN A 51 -5.22 1.54 9.46
N LEU A 52 -5.08 0.34 8.89
CA LEU A 52 -5.94 -0.78 9.21
C LEU A 52 -5.67 -1.29 10.64
N THR A 53 -6.70 -1.27 11.48
CA THR A 53 -6.66 -1.79 12.86
C THR A 53 -7.64 -2.94 13.10
N SER A 54 -8.49 -3.25 12.11
CA SER A 54 -9.57 -4.23 12.23
C SER A 54 -9.52 -5.28 11.10
N PRO A 55 -9.86 -6.55 11.38
CA PRO A 55 -10.18 -7.10 12.69
C PRO A 55 -8.93 -7.17 13.61
N PRO A 56 -9.10 -7.08 14.93
CA PRO A 56 -7.99 -7.20 15.86
C PRO A 56 -7.35 -8.59 15.75
N LEU A 57 -6.04 -8.65 15.99
CA LEU A 57 -5.32 -9.92 15.99
C LEU A 57 -5.71 -10.77 17.19
N LYS A 58 -5.70 -12.09 17.01
CA LYS A 58 -5.90 -13.03 18.12
C LYS A 58 -4.79 -12.83 19.16
N PRO A 59 -5.09 -12.93 20.47
CA PRO A 59 -4.08 -12.82 21.52
C PRO A 59 -2.90 -13.78 21.37
N ALA A 60 -3.15 -14.99 20.83
CA ALA A 60 -2.10 -15.96 20.52
C ALA A 60 -1.09 -15.44 19.49
N THR A 61 -1.56 -14.72 18.47
CA THR A 61 -0.70 -14.10 17.45
C THR A 61 0.17 -13.01 18.06
N ILE A 62 -0.41 -12.15 18.91
CA ILE A 62 0.32 -11.09 19.61
C ILE A 62 1.44 -11.68 20.50
N ARG A 63 1.13 -12.74 21.26
CA ARG A 63 2.13 -13.46 22.06
C ARG A 63 3.25 -14.07 21.22
N ASN A 64 2.92 -14.66 20.07
CA ASN A 64 3.92 -15.21 19.16
C ASN A 64 4.83 -14.12 18.57
N ARG A 65 4.28 -12.95 18.24
CA ARG A 65 5.07 -11.80 17.78
C ARG A 65 6.01 -11.29 18.87
N LEU A 66 5.53 -11.20 20.10
CA LEU A 66 6.34 -10.79 21.25
C LEU A 66 7.52 -11.75 21.46
N ARG A 67 7.28 -13.07 21.39
CA ARG A 67 8.33 -14.10 21.54
C ARG A 67 9.45 -13.99 20.48
N LYS A 68 9.13 -13.54 19.27
CA LYS A 68 10.10 -13.37 18.18
C LYS A 68 11.02 -12.15 18.35
N ARG A 69 10.72 -11.24 19.29
CA ARG A 69 11.51 -10.02 19.50
C ARG A 69 12.51 -10.24 20.63
N ALA A 70 13.79 -10.02 20.35
CA ALA A 70 14.91 -10.24 21.27
C ALA A 70 14.76 -9.52 22.62
N ASN A 71 14.06 -8.38 22.64
CA ASN A 71 14.08 -7.48 23.79
C ASN A 71 12.84 -7.64 24.70
N GLN A 72 11.84 -8.47 24.34
CA GLN A 72 10.56 -8.71 25.05
C GLN A 72 9.77 -7.49 25.59
N HIS A 73 10.26 -6.27 25.36
CA HIS A 73 9.81 -5.01 25.97
C HIS A 73 9.18 -4.04 24.96
N THR A 74 8.91 -4.50 23.73
CA THR A 74 8.14 -3.81 22.67
C THR A 74 8.78 -2.55 22.08
N VAL A 75 8.98 -2.55 20.76
CA VAL A 75 9.05 -1.31 19.96
C VAL A 75 8.34 -1.56 18.62
N GLY A 76 7.02 -1.43 18.58
CA GLY A 76 6.19 -1.54 17.37
C GLY A 76 4.77 -2.03 17.61
N SER A 77 3.85 -1.79 16.67
CA SER A 77 2.46 -2.25 16.74
C SER A 77 2.33 -3.76 16.57
N LEU A 78 2.47 -4.50 17.67
CA LEU A 78 2.29 -5.97 17.72
C LEU A 78 0.86 -6.40 17.46
N ASP A 79 -0.09 -5.52 17.73
CA ASP A 79 -1.54 -5.68 17.60
C ASP A 79 -2.07 -5.26 16.22
N LYS A 80 -1.34 -4.43 15.48
CA LYS A 80 -1.77 -4.02 14.14
C LYS A 80 -1.73 -5.19 13.15
N PRO A 81 -2.82 -5.43 12.41
CA PRO A 81 -2.83 -6.41 11.34
C PRO A 81 -1.91 -5.95 10.20
N LEU A 82 -1.42 -6.90 9.41
CA LEU A 82 -0.70 -6.66 8.14
C LEU A 82 0.66 -5.93 8.21
N VAL A 83 1.16 -5.53 9.39
CA VAL A 83 2.39 -4.71 9.52
C VAL A 83 3.58 -5.45 10.18
N ASP A 84 3.38 -6.65 10.73
CA ASP A 84 4.34 -7.38 11.59
C ASP A 84 5.81 -7.37 11.13
N SER A 85 6.07 -8.01 10.00
CA SER A 85 7.40 -8.15 9.39
C SER A 85 7.74 -7.00 8.46
N GLY A 86 6.79 -6.09 8.21
CA GLY A 86 6.91 -5.07 7.17
C GLY A 86 6.89 -5.60 5.73
N ILE A 87 6.93 -6.92 5.50
CA ILE A 87 6.99 -7.53 4.15
C ILE A 87 5.87 -7.00 3.25
N MET A 88 4.63 -6.93 3.77
CA MET A 88 3.50 -6.45 2.98
C MET A 88 3.66 -5.01 2.46
N LEU A 89 4.34 -4.15 3.21
CA LEU A 89 4.65 -2.78 2.77
C LEU A 89 5.90 -2.77 1.90
N GLY A 90 6.92 -3.53 2.27
CA GLY A 90 8.22 -3.56 1.57
C GLY A 90 8.16 -4.17 0.18
N THR A 91 7.20 -5.05 -0.10
CA THR A 91 7.02 -5.68 -1.42
C THR A 91 5.91 -5.04 -2.25
N LEU A 92 5.31 -3.94 -1.78
CA LEU A 92 4.27 -3.24 -2.54
C LEU A 92 4.93 -2.36 -3.60
N SER A 93 4.99 -2.86 -4.83
CA SER A 93 5.46 -2.10 -5.99
C SER A 93 4.34 -1.87 -7.01
N HIS A 94 4.48 -0.80 -7.78
CA HIS A 94 3.71 -0.55 -9.00
C HIS A 94 4.40 -1.07 -10.26
N ASP A 95 5.69 -1.36 -10.15
CA ASP A 95 6.52 -1.85 -11.24
C ASP A 95 6.34 -3.37 -11.39
N VAL A 96 6.28 -3.83 -12.63
CA VAL A 96 6.24 -5.25 -12.96
C VAL A 96 7.62 -5.64 -13.48
N GLU A 97 8.37 -6.37 -12.67
CA GLU A 97 9.63 -7.00 -13.08
C GLU A 97 9.33 -8.41 -13.58
N ASP A 98 9.85 -8.77 -14.76
CA ASP A 98 9.78 -10.15 -15.26
C ASP A 98 10.70 -11.05 -14.42
N ILE A 99 10.17 -12.19 -13.96
CA ILE A 99 10.84 -13.17 -13.09
C ILE A 99 11.66 -14.16 -13.93
#